data_AF-X1JL02-F1
#
_entry.id   AF-X1JL02-F1
#
_cell.length_a   1.000
_cell.length_b   1.000
_cell.length_c   1.000
_cell.angle_alpha   90.00
_cell.angle_beta   90.00
_cell.angle_gamma   90.00
#
_symmetry.space_group_name_H-M   'P 1'
#
loop_
_entity.id
_entity.type
_entity.pdbx_description
1 polymer ?
#
loop_
_entity_poly.entity_id
_entity_poly.type
_entity_poly.pdbx_seq_one_letter_code
_entity_poly.pdbx_strand_id
1 'polypeptide(L)' 'MKVWGTAEVLNKKEIELISENALKILSEIGIKVPHNTMLEVLNDFGAIVDTEKQFARFPQKLIADFFA' A
#
# COMPACT_ATOMS: atom_id res chain seq x y z
N MET A 1 -14.67 6.00 24.10
CA MET A 1 -14.63 7.12 23.13
C MET A 1 -16.03 7.25 22.52
N LYS A 2 -16.74 8.37 22.75
CA LYS A 2 -18.06 8.61 22.16
C LYS A 2 -17.85 9.40 20.87
N VAL A 3 -18.23 8.84 19.72
CA VAL A 3 -18.22 9.54 18.43
C VAL A 3 -19.55 10.28 18.29
N TRP A 4 -19.51 11.57 17.96
CA TRP A 4 -20.68 12.47 17.97
C TRP A 4 -21.31 12.65 16.58
N GLY A 5 -20.68 12.12 15.52
CA GLY A 5 -21.16 12.18 14.15
C GLY A 5 -20.04 11.86 13.15
N THR A 6 -20.39 11.76 11.88
CA THR A 6 -19.47 11.58 10.74
C THR A 6 -19.71 12.68 9.71
N ALA A 7 -18.65 13.12 9.02
CA ALA A 7 -18.75 14.10 7.94
C ALA A 7 -18.03 13.56 6.70
N GLU A 8 -18.70 13.64 5.54
CA GLU A 8 -18.08 13.37 4.24
C GLU A 8 -17.36 14.63 3.77
N VAL A 9 -16.03 14.62 3.89
CA VAL A 9 -15.17 15.76 3.52
C VAL A 9 -14.51 15.60 2.16
N LEU A 10 -14.71 14.43 1.52
CA LEU A 10 -14.17 14.11 0.20
C LEU A 10 -15.30 13.63 -0.70
N ASN A 11 -15.30 14.11 -1.94
CA ASN A 11 -16.15 13.55 -2.99
C ASN A 11 -15.53 12.29 -3.61
N LYS A 12 -16.32 11.56 -4.39
CA LYS A 12 -15.88 10.30 -5.02
C LYS A 12 -14.61 10.44 -5.86
N LYS A 13 -14.47 11.53 -6.63
CA LYS A 13 -13.27 11.75 -7.47
C LYS A 13 -12.02 12.01 -6.62
N GLU A 14 -12.17 12.71 -5.49
CA GLU A 14 -11.06 12.95 -4.57
C GLU A 14 -10.61 11.64 -3.90
N ILE A 15 -11.55 10.77 -3.54
CA ILE A 15 -11.25 9.44 -3.00
C ILE A 15 -10.52 8.59 -4.05
N GLU A 16 -11.01 8.56 -5.29
CA GLU A 16 -10.37 7.84 -6.40
C GLU A 16 -8.94 8.37 -6.63
N LEU A 17 -8.75 9.68 -6.66
CA LEU A 17 -7.45 10.32 -6.82
C LEU A 17 -6.46 9.95 -5.69
N ILE A 18 -6.92 9.91 -4.44
CA ILE A 18 -6.08 9.47 -3.31
C ILE A 18 -5.70 8.01 -3.47
N SER A 19 -6.66 7.15 -3.82
CA SER A 19 -6.44 5.73 -4.03
C SER A 19 -5.41 5.49 -5.13
N GLU A 20 -5.58 6.09 -6.31
CA GLU A 20 -4.66 5.95 -7.44
C GLU A 20 -3.23 6.39 -7.08
N ASN A 21 -3.09 7.55 -6.41
CA ASN A 21 -1.78 8.05 -6.01
C ASN A 21 -1.12 7.20 -4.92
N ALA A 22 -1.89 6.69 -3.95
CA ALA A 22 -1.37 5.79 -2.94
C ALA A 22 -0.81 4.50 -3.57
N LEU A 23 -1.55 3.92 -4.52
CA LEU A 23 -1.10 2.73 -5.25
C LEU A 23 0.13 3.02 -6.10
N LYS A 24 0.19 4.20 -6.74
CA LYS A 24 1.38 4.65 -7.46
C LYS A 24 2.60 4.72 -6.56
N ILE A 25 2.48 5.33 -5.37
CA ILE A 25 3.56 5.39 -4.37
C ILE A 25 4.02 3.98 -3.98
N LEU A 26 3.11 3.07 -3.67
CA LEU A 26 3.45 1.69 -3.30
C LEU A 26 4.18 0.94 -4.42
N SER A 27 3.84 1.23 -5.68
CA SER A 27 4.45 0.59 -6.86
C SER A 27 5.76 1.20 -7.33
N GLU A 28 5.94 2.52 -7.24
CA GLU A 28 7.13 3.21 -7.72
C GLU A 28 8.14 3.42 -6.59
N ILE A 29 7.66 3.86 -5.44
CA ILE A 29 8.47 4.28 -4.29
C ILE A 29 8.59 3.18 -3.25
N GLY A 30 7.57 2.36 -3.02
CA GLY A 30 7.55 1.30 -2.00
C GLY A 30 7.59 1.82 -0.55
N ILE A 31 7.89 0.95 0.40
CA ILE A 31 7.92 1.23 1.83
C ILE A 31 9.14 0.59 2.51
N LYS A 32 9.59 1.17 3.63
CA LYS A 32 10.55 0.52 4.52
C LYS A 32 9.82 -0.39 5.50
N VAL A 33 10.32 -1.62 5.63
CA VAL A 33 9.85 -2.61 6.59
C VAL A 33 11.07 -3.13 7.36
N PRO A 34 11.40 -2.54 8.52
CA PRO A 34 12.55 -2.94 9.34
C PRO A 34 12.25 -4.22 10.13
N HIS A 35 11.83 -5.28 9.44
CA HIS A 35 11.48 -6.57 10.02
C HIS A 35 11.61 -7.70 8.99
N ASN A 36 12.64 -8.55 9.13
CA ASN A 36 12.96 -9.60 8.16
C ASN A 36 11.81 -10.56 7.88
N THR A 37 11.14 -11.07 8.91
CA THR A 37 10.00 -12.00 8.71
C THR A 37 8.84 -11.35 7.95
N MET A 38 8.63 -10.04 8.09
CA MET A 38 7.58 -9.36 7.34
C MET A 38 7.99 -9.18 5.88
N LEU A 39 9.27 -8.92 5.62
CA LEU A 39 9.81 -8.87 4.26
C LEU A 39 9.70 -10.23 3.55
N GLU A 40 9.96 -11.33 4.25
CA GLU A 40 9.76 -12.68 3.71
C GLU A 40 8.31 -12.92 3.31
N VAL A 41 7.36 -12.62 4.21
CA VAL A 41 5.93 -12.72 3.92
C VAL A 41 5.57 -11.86 2.70
N LEU A 42 6.00 -10.60 2.65
CA LEU A 42 5.70 -9.73 1.51
C LEU A 42 6.26 -10.28 0.19
N ASN A 43 7.45 -10.86 0.21
CA ASN A 43 8.04 -11.50 -0.96
C ASN A 43 7.24 -12.72 -1.42
N ASP A 44 6.75 -13.56 -0.48
CA ASP A 44 5.91 -14.72 -0.79
C ASP A 44 4.58 -14.33 -1.44
N PHE A 45 4.05 -13.16 -1.08
CA PHE A 45 2.87 -12.56 -1.71
C PHE A 45 3.17 -11.80 -3.00
N GLY A 46 4.40 -11.84 -3.51
CA GLY A 46 4.76 -11.27 -4.82
C GLY A 46 5.19 -9.79 -4.78
N ALA A 47 5.45 -9.24 -3.59
CA ALA A 47 6.14 -7.96 -3.49
C ALA A 47 7.62 -8.13 -3.88
N ILE A 48 8.22 -7.06 -4.40
CA ILE A 48 9.66 -7.01 -4.69
C ILE A 48 10.36 -6.49 -3.43
N VAL A 49 11.22 -7.32 -2.85
CA VAL A 49 11.87 -7.05 -1.56
C VAL A 49 13.37 -6.85 -1.70
N ASP A 50 13.88 -5.89 -0.95
CA ASP A 50 15.31 -5.66 -0.71
C ASP A 50 15.56 -5.80 0.80
N THR A 51 16.06 -6.97 1.21
CA THR A 51 16.31 -7.32 2.60
C THR A 51 17.46 -6.53 3.20
N GLU A 52 18.47 -6.14 2.41
CA GLU A 52 19.57 -5.32 2.90
C GLU A 52 19.09 -3.92 3.25
N LYS A 53 18.25 -3.32 2.40
CA LYS A 53 17.68 -1.99 2.62
C LYS A 53 16.43 -1.98 3.50
N GLN A 54 15.96 -3.14 3.93
CA GLN A 54 14.72 -3.33 4.69
C GLN A 54 13.54 -2.65 3.99
N PHE A 55 13.30 -3.04 2.74
CA PHE A 55 12.43 -2.30 1.83
C PHE A 55 11.58 -3.25 0.96
N ALA A 56 10.34 -2.85 0.67
CA ALA A 56 9.41 -3.59 -0.16
C ALA A 56 8.67 -2.67 -1.15
N ARG A 57 8.50 -3.14 -2.38
CA ARG A 57 7.73 -2.46 -3.44
C ARG A 57 6.62 -3.38 -3.94
N PHE A 58 5.45 -2.82 -4.20
CA PHE A 58 4.25 -3.58 -4.59
C PHE A 58 3.97 -3.39 -6.09
N PRO A 59 4.29 -4.37 -6.95
CA PRO A 59 4.04 -4.22 -8.38
C PRO A 59 2.57 -3.93 -8.68
N GLN A 60 2.27 -3.15 -9.73
CA GLN A 60 0.90 -2.83 -10.12
C GLN A 60 0.03 -4.08 -10.33
N LYS A 61 0.63 -5.18 -10.81
CA LYS A 61 -0.05 -6.46 -10.96
C LYS A 61 -0.53 -7.02 -9.62
N LEU A 62 0.33 -7.04 -8.60
CA LEU A 62 -0.02 -7.49 -7.26
C LEU A 62 -1.16 -6.63 -6.68
N ILE A 63 -1.07 -5.32 -6.90
CA ILE A 63 -2.11 -4.38 -6.47
C ILE A 63 -3.43 -4.71 -7.18
N ALA A 64 -3.42 -4.88 -8.50
CA ALA A 64 -4.62 -5.20 -9.28
C ALA A 64 -5.27 -6.52 -8.84
N ASP A 65 -4.44 -7.55 -8.60
CA ASP A 65 -4.90 -8.87 -8.16
C ASP A 65 -5.55 -8.83 -6.75
N PHE A 66 -5.18 -7.86 -5.90
CA PHE A 66 -5.76 -7.71 -4.55
C PHE A 66 -7.14 -7.05 -4.54
N PHE A 67 -7.45 -6.22 -5.55
CA PHE A 67 -8.74 -5.52 -5.66
C PHE A 67 -9.75 -6.21 -6.59
N ALA A 68 -9.35 -7.32 -7.22
CA ALA A 68 -10.21 -8.16 -8.06
C ALA A 68 -11.08 -9.12 -7.22
#